data_AF-A0A9P7DDX2-F1
#
_entry.id   AF-A0A9P7DDX2-F1
#
_cell.length_a   1.000
_cell.length_b   1.000
_cell.length_c   1.000
_cell.angle_alpha   90.00
_cell.angle_beta   90.00
_cell.angle_gamma   90.00
#
_symmetry.space_group_name_H-M   'P 1'
#
loop_
_entity.id
_entity.type
_entity.pdbx_description
1 polymer ?
#
loop_
_entity_poly.entity_id
_entity_poly.type
_entity_poly.pdbx_seq_one_letter_code
_entity_poly.pdbx_strand_id
1 'polypeptide(L)'
;MQYPDEINDLAQLTMEEFVGHSQHLFNQIKDLPSEVDFIRFVLAGRVGQQAADEPDQHHITLNCLQGLPPLPQTRISRDLDSAIGISRTLPYTSALAIWPIPPFKEMLTKDNHTQSHAYDAQGDRIFVPMHKIPNVPLGKVQQRHVVRIFFPRLYSADGVVLVSQEDLALLYDHCLRPTLLEVLPEFADRAPTSYAAAYMQSKTRAGGLAFNTLDIPWNRLEEVAEILLAKLQEQKPAFRDAYFVHELRGTKGSTIHDGEKDWERQMAFEEMFEHVDVDNLNPREWLVDVALTIGVDGHVPELLQVLELPFDQAQYCVCTPDQWKMHFDRIFPSSVQEARASGQNFPSCSYYKSYIALASTVNDAGLVKIRCALRKEFDKLAWAPWTSTDRMWGTGAKTSRAWKVLPREKKGGPMIAINPRRHNQRVSLRAFDQPDENDVTDAEEE
;
A
#
# COMPACT_ATOMS: atom_id res chain seq x y z
N MET A 1 -1.33 39.17 26.34
CA MET A 1 -0.47 37.98 26.30
C MET A 1 0.28 38.06 24.98
N GLN A 2 1.59 38.30 25.02
CA GLN A 2 2.43 38.29 23.83
C GLN A 2 2.45 36.87 23.24
N TYR A 3 2.30 36.80 21.93
CA TYR A 3 2.25 35.63 21.05
C TYR A 3 3.57 35.59 20.22
N PRO A 4 3.67 34.72 19.21
CA PRO A 4 4.48 33.50 19.11
C PRO A 4 5.97 33.71 18.76
N ASP A 5 6.50 34.94 18.87
CA ASP A 5 7.81 35.33 18.31
C ASP A 5 8.86 35.64 19.40
N GLU A 6 8.69 35.13 20.62
CA GLU A 6 9.68 35.27 21.71
C GLU A 6 10.87 34.34 21.45
N ILE A 7 12.04 34.92 21.14
CA ILE A 7 13.32 34.21 21.03
C ILE A 7 13.83 33.93 22.45
N ASN A 8 13.40 32.82 23.00
CA ASN A 8 13.85 32.28 24.28
C ASN A 8 14.86 31.15 24.05
N ASP A 9 15.85 31.00 24.92
CA ASP A 9 16.83 29.92 24.82
C ASP A 9 16.14 28.55 24.93
N LEU A 10 16.53 27.60 24.07
CA LEU A 10 15.91 26.27 24.04
C LEU A 10 16.54 25.35 25.08
N ALA A 11 15.72 24.77 25.93
CA ALA A 11 16.09 23.65 26.80
C ALA A 11 15.51 22.36 26.22
N GLN A 12 16.34 21.33 26.06
CA GLN A 12 15.87 20.02 25.59
C GLN A 12 15.66 19.09 26.78
N LEU A 13 14.48 18.49 26.88
CA LEU A 13 14.17 17.47 27.89
C LEU A 13 13.84 16.13 27.24
N THR A 14 14.17 15.04 27.93
CA THR A 14 13.63 13.71 27.61
C THR A 14 12.15 13.62 27.99
N MET A 15 11.45 12.58 27.50
CA MET A 15 10.06 12.32 27.90
C MET A 15 9.97 12.02 29.41
N GLU A 16 10.95 11.30 29.96
CA GLU A 16 11.00 10.97 31.37
C GLU A 16 11.24 12.20 32.25
N GLU A 17 12.18 13.07 31.88
CA GLU A 17 12.45 14.32 32.58
C GLU A 17 11.24 15.26 32.54
N PHE A 18 10.57 15.35 31.39
CA PHE A 18 9.36 16.15 31.27
C PHE A 18 8.22 15.62 32.14
N VAL A 19 7.98 14.31 32.14
CA VAL A 19 6.93 13.69 32.97
C VAL A 19 7.28 13.84 34.46
N GLY A 20 8.53 13.57 34.85
CA GLY A 20 8.98 13.71 36.23
C GLY A 20 8.86 15.13 36.75
N HIS A 21 9.27 16.12 35.96
CA HIS A 21 9.16 17.53 36.31
C HIS A 21 7.69 17.99 36.34
N SER A 22 6.86 17.55 35.39
CA SER A 22 5.41 17.80 35.40
C SER A 22 4.75 17.26 36.66
N GLN A 23 5.08 16.02 37.04
CA GLN A 23 4.53 15.36 38.21
C GLN A 23 4.98 16.06 39.50
N HIS A 24 6.23 16.52 39.56
CA HIS A 24 6.75 17.31 40.68
C HIS A 24 5.97 18.61 40.85
N LEU A 25 5.80 19.39 39.78
CA LEU A 25 5.03 20.64 39.79
C LEU A 25 3.57 20.39 40.16
N PHE A 26 2.95 19.35 39.61
CA PHE A 26 1.58 18.95 39.93
C PHE A 26 1.39 18.64 41.42
N ASN A 27 2.33 17.91 42.02
CA ASN A 27 2.30 17.55 43.43
C ASN A 27 2.56 18.74 44.37
N GLN A 28 3.13 19.83 43.85
CA GLN A 28 3.38 21.07 44.60
C GLN A 28 2.25 22.08 44.55
N ILE A 29 1.20 21.84 43.75
CA ILE A 29 0.04 22.72 43.67
C ILE A 29 -0.66 22.79 45.02
N LYS A 30 -0.52 23.92 45.70
CA LYS A 30 -1.19 24.23 46.98
C LYS A 30 -2.00 25.53 46.90
N ASP A 31 -1.73 26.37 45.91
CA ASP A 31 -2.32 27.68 45.67
C ASP A 31 -2.27 28.08 44.17
N LEU A 32 -2.97 29.15 43.80
CA LEU A 32 -3.06 29.62 42.41
C LEU A 32 -1.68 29.89 41.74
N PRO A 33 -0.69 30.49 42.42
CA PRO A 33 0.64 30.68 41.85
C PRO A 33 1.33 29.37 41.43
N SER A 34 1.27 28.32 42.27
CA SER A 34 1.88 27.02 41.94
C SER A 34 1.13 26.26 40.83
N GLU A 35 -0.18 26.48 40.66
CA GLU A 35 -0.97 25.98 39.53
C GLU A 35 -0.53 26.60 38.18
N VAL A 36 -0.20 27.89 38.19
CA VAL A 36 0.23 28.62 36.99
C VAL A 36 1.57 28.09 36.46
N ASP A 37 2.48 27.68 37.33
CA ASP A 37 3.78 27.14 36.94
C ASP A 37 3.65 25.76 36.29
N PHE A 38 2.78 24.88 36.83
CA PHE A 38 2.44 23.61 36.18
C PHE A 38 1.83 23.81 34.79
N ILE A 39 0.86 24.72 34.67
CA ILE A 39 0.20 25.03 33.40
C ILE A 39 1.20 25.61 32.38
N ARG A 40 2.09 26.51 32.81
CA ARG A 40 3.14 27.09 31.95
C ARG A 40 4.14 26.04 31.48
N PHE A 41 4.52 25.11 32.33
CA PHE A 41 5.42 24.03 31.97
C PHE A 41 4.77 23.05 30.97
N VAL A 42 3.59 22.52 31.30
CA VAL A 42 2.95 21.45 30.52
C VAL A 42 2.30 21.95 29.23
N LEU A 43 1.63 23.10 29.26
CA LEU A 43 0.87 23.60 28.10
C LEU A 43 1.63 24.64 27.28
N ALA A 44 2.53 25.41 27.90
CA ALA A 44 3.29 26.45 27.21
C ALA A 44 4.77 26.10 27.02
N GLY A 45 5.25 24.97 27.56
CA GLY A 45 6.63 24.51 27.41
C GLY A 45 7.66 25.48 27.99
N ARG A 46 7.35 26.12 29.13
CA ARG A 46 8.21 27.17 29.74
C ARG A 46 8.79 26.71 31.07
N VAL A 47 10.09 26.93 31.28
CA VAL A 47 10.77 26.72 32.58
C VAL A 47 11.61 27.95 32.96
N GLY A 48 11.61 28.30 34.25
CA GLY A 48 12.35 29.45 34.80
C GLY A 48 11.51 30.35 35.72
N GLN A 49 12.14 31.04 36.68
CA GLN A 49 11.45 31.98 37.58
C GLN A 49 11.30 33.36 36.92
N GLN A 50 10.15 34.02 37.14
CA GLN A 50 10.02 35.46 36.88
C GLN A 50 10.72 36.24 38.00
N ALA A 51 12.04 36.36 37.96
CA ALA A 51 12.73 37.42 38.68
C ALA A 51 12.63 38.72 37.86
N ALA A 52 12.43 39.85 38.54
CA ALA A 52 12.08 41.12 37.91
C ALA A 52 13.15 41.71 36.97
N ASP A 53 14.38 41.17 36.97
CA ASP A 53 15.52 41.79 36.29
C ASP A 53 16.26 40.92 35.25
N GLU A 54 15.96 39.61 35.10
CA GLU A 54 16.49 38.76 34.01
C GLU A 54 15.50 37.63 33.66
N PRO A 55 14.97 37.54 32.42
CA PRO A 55 14.06 36.48 32.02
C PRO A 55 14.85 35.26 31.50
N ASP A 56 15.37 34.41 32.38
CA ASP A 56 15.79 33.04 32.02
C ASP A 56 14.55 32.17 31.78
N GLN A 57 13.70 32.56 30.82
CA GLN A 57 12.61 31.71 30.35
C GLN A 57 13.14 30.87 29.21
N HIS A 58 13.28 29.56 29.44
CA HIS A 58 13.60 28.63 28.38
C HIS A 58 12.33 28.05 27.76
N HIS A 59 12.35 27.85 26.44
CA HIS A 59 11.35 27.02 25.76
C HIS A 59 11.83 25.57 25.72
N ILE A 60 10.95 24.66 26.13
CA ILE A 60 11.23 23.24 26.19
C ILE A 60 10.94 22.61 24.84
N THR A 61 11.93 21.91 24.29
CA THR A 61 11.73 20.97 23.19
C THR A 61 11.85 19.55 23.71
N LEU A 62 10.86 18.73 23.44
CA LEU A 62 10.87 17.31 23.80
C LEU A 62 11.62 16.50 22.75
N ASN A 63 12.68 15.82 23.17
CA ASN A 63 13.30 14.79 22.36
C ASN A 63 12.78 13.42 22.80
N CYS A 64 11.71 12.96 22.15
CA CYS A 64 11.08 11.67 22.43
C CYS A 64 11.97 10.45 22.13
N LEU A 65 13.15 10.65 21.53
CA LEU A 65 14.11 9.59 21.22
C LEU A 65 15.26 9.53 22.24
N GLN A 66 15.44 10.56 23.06
CA GLN A 66 16.51 10.63 24.04
C GLN A 66 16.18 9.73 25.24
N GLY A 67 17.11 8.84 25.61
CA GLY A 67 16.92 7.84 26.66
C GLY A 67 16.32 6.51 26.18
N LEU A 68 15.83 6.43 24.93
CA LEU A 68 15.49 5.15 24.33
C LEU A 68 16.77 4.37 23.99
N PRO A 69 16.77 3.03 24.09
CA PRO A 69 17.89 2.22 23.60
C PRO A 69 18.13 2.54 22.12
N PRO A 70 19.38 2.45 21.63
CA PRO A 70 19.68 2.70 20.23
C PRO A 70 18.77 1.83 19.37
N LEU A 71 18.15 2.45 18.36
CA LEU A 71 17.28 1.72 17.44
C LEU A 71 18.09 0.53 16.90
N PRO A 72 17.51 -0.68 16.91
CA PRO A 72 18.17 -1.85 16.35
C PRO A 72 18.55 -1.53 14.91
N GLN A 73 19.66 -2.11 14.42
CA GLN A 73 20.12 -1.82 13.07
C GLN A 73 18.98 -2.07 12.07
N THR A 74 18.47 -0.98 11.50
CA THR A 74 17.36 -1.01 10.56
C THR A 74 17.89 -1.00 9.13
N ARG A 75 17.21 -1.73 8.27
CA ARG A 75 17.37 -1.67 6.82
C ARG A 75 16.12 -1.04 6.26
N ILE A 76 16.27 0.08 5.59
CA ILE A 76 15.15 0.75 4.92
C ILE A 76 15.27 0.44 3.44
N SER A 77 14.23 -0.16 2.86
CA SER A 77 14.10 -0.29 1.41
C SER A 77 12.84 0.43 0.95
N ARG A 78 12.87 0.95 -0.27
CA ARG A 78 11.74 1.60 -0.93
C ARG A 78 11.24 0.74 -2.08
N ASP A 79 9.96 0.81 -2.41
CA ASP A 79 9.39 0.24 -3.64
C ASP A 79 8.47 1.29 -4.28
N LEU A 80 8.58 1.51 -5.59
CA LEU A 80 7.67 2.40 -6.32
C LEU A 80 6.44 1.58 -6.73
N ASP A 81 5.33 1.72 -5.99
CA ASP A 81 4.14 0.90 -6.23
C ASP A 81 3.34 1.39 -7.45
N SER A 82 3.18 2.71 -7.57
CA SER A 82 2.48 3.33 -8.68
C SER A 82 2.89 4.79 -8.88
N ALA A 83 2.58 5.34 -10.05
CA ALA A 83 2.66 6.76 -10.30
C ALA A 83 1.37 7.27 -10.95
N ILE A 84 0.96 8.48 -10.58
CA ILE A 84 -0.24 9.13 -11.08
C ILE A 84 0.16 10.46 -11.69
N GLY A 85 -0.04 10.60 -13.00
CA GLY A 85 0.12 11.85 -13.74
C GLY A 85 -1.24 12.49 -14.03
N ILE A 86 -1.35 13.81 -13.89
CA ILE A 86 -2.53 14.59 -14.26
C ILE A 86 -2.10 15.65 -15.28
N SER A 87 -2.37 15.44 -16.55
CA SER A 87 -1.86 16.29 -17.63
C SER A 87 -2.89 16.54 -18.72
N ARG A 88 -2.55 17.41 -19.67
CA ARG A 88 -3.31 17.62 -20.92
C ARG A 88 -2.64 16.97 -22.13
N THR A 89 -1.58 16.20 -21.91
CA THR A 89 -0.79 15.53 -22.95
C THR A 89 -0.88 14.01 -22.79
N LEU A 90 -0.32 13.29 -23.75
CA LEU A 90 -0.16 11.83 -23.69
C LEU A 90 1.34 11.52 -23.77
N PRO A 91 2.10 11.63 -22.65
CA PRO A 91 3.56 11.67 -22.67
C PRO A 91 4.17 10.26 -22.72
N TYR A 92 3.85 9.48 -23.75
CA TYR A 92 4.30 8.10 -23.87
C TYR A 92 5.26 7.91 -25.05
N THR A 93 6.29 7.10 -24.83
CA THR A 93 7.25 6.64 -25.86
C THR A 93 6.85 5.30 -26.48
N SER A 94 5.67 4.79 -26.11
CA SER A 94 5.09 3.53 -26.59
C SER A 94 3.67 3.72 -27.13
N ALA A 95 3.21 2.76 -27.92
CA ALA A 95 1.87 2.81 -28.48
C ALA A 95 0.77 2.80 -27.39
N LEU A 96 -0.31 3.55 -27.63
CA LEU A 96 -1.49 3.59 -26.77
C LEU A 96 -2.62 2.77 -27.41
N ALA A 97 -3.01 1.69 -26.75
CA ALA A 97 -4.16 0.86 -27.15
C ALA A 97 -5.45 1.52 -26.67
N ILE A 98 -6.14 2.25 -27.54
CA ILE A 98 -7.40 2.95 -27.24
C ILE A 98 -8.59 2.01 -27.35
N TRP A 99 -9.56 2.15 -26.45
CA TRP A 99 -10.84 1.44 -26.52
C TRP A 99 -11.93 2.29 -27.18
N PRO A 100 -12.57 1.78 -28.24
CA PRO A 100 -13.82 2.36 -28.75
C PRO A 100 -14.97 2.31 -27.73
N ILE A 101 -15.03 1.22 -26.95
CA ILE A 101 -15.97 1.05 -25.82
C ILE A 101 -15.15 0.92 -24.55
N PRO A 102 -15.32 1.81 -23.56
CA PRO A 102 -14.51 1.76 -22.35
C PRO A 102 -14.81 0.50 -21.52
N PRO A 103 -13.79 -0.21 -21.03
CA PRO A 103 -13.99 -1.26 -20.03
C PRO A 103 -14.33 -0.60 -18.69
N PHE A 104 -15.62 -0.57 -18.33
CA PHE A 104 -16.13 0.08 -17.11
C PHE A 104 -15.43 -0.36 -15.81
N LYS A 105 -14.86 -1.58 -15.78
CA LYS A 105 -14.05 -2.07 -14.65
C LYS A 105 -12.76 -1.27 -14.39
N GLU A 106 -12.26 -0.54 -15.40
CA GLU A 106 -11.06 0.29 -15.29
C GLU A 106 -11.39 1.72 -14.88
N MET A 107 -12.66 2.11 -14.74
CA MET A 107 -13.05 3.43 -14.21
C MET A 107 -12.52 3.60 -12.79
N LEU A 108 -12.05 4.82 -12.49
CA LEU A 108 -11.65 5.15 -11.12
C LEU A 108 -12.90 5.40 -10.29
N THR A 109 -13.26 4.40 -9.49
CA THR A 109 -14.44 4.40 -8.61
C THR A 109 -14.08 4.36 -7.12
N LYS A 110 -12.81 4.08 -6.80
CA LYS A 110 -12.29 3.99 -5.45
C LYS A 110 -11.29 5.08 -5.18
N ASP A 111 -11.21 5.49 -3.93
CA ASP A 111 -10.23 6.47 -3.50
C ASP A 111 -8.80 5.98 -3.74
N ASN A 112 -8.03 6.84 -4.40
CA ASN A 112 -6.60 6.68 -4.65
C ASN A 112 -5.79 7.68 -3.82
N HIS A 113 -6.41 8.32 -2.82
CA HIS A 113 -5.82 9.33 -1.94
C HIS A 113 -5.25 10.55 -2.68
N THR A 114 -5.65 10.75 -3.93
CA THR A 114 -5.23 11.86 -4.77
C THR A 114 -6.41 12.78 -5.03
N GLN A 115 -6.14 14.08 -5.09
CA GLN A 115 -7.11 15.11 -5.42
C GLN A 115 -6.78 15.75 -6.76
N SER A 116 -7.82 16.15 -7.48
CA SER A 116 -7.69 16.96 -8.69
C SER A 116 -8.75 18.05 -8.72
N HIS A 117 -8.58 19.00 -9.61
CA HIS A 117 -9.51 20.09 -9.76
C HIS A 117 -10.82 19.63 -10.43
N ALA A 118 -11.92 20.20 -9.95
CA ALA A 118 -13.26 20.11 -10.48
C ALA A 118 -13.92 21.50 -10.40
N TYR A 119 -15.17 21.61 -10.85
CA TYR A 119 -15.95 22.83 -10.75
C TYR A 119 -17.21 22.58 -9.94
N ASP A 120 -17.54 23.47 -9.01
CA ASP A 120 -18.80 23.42 -8.28
C ASP A 120 -19.99 23.94 -9.11
N ALA A 121 -21.17 24.01 -8.50
CA ALA A 121 -22.39 24.46 -9.17
C ALA A 121 -22.34 25.95 -9.58
N GLN A 122 -21.48 26.73 -8.94
CA GLN A 122 -21.25 28.16 -9.21
C GLN A 122 -20.20 28.35 -10.32
N GLY A 123 -19.46 27.30 -10.66
CA GLY A 123 -18.39 27.32 -11.64
C GLY A 123 -17.03 27.68 -11.04
N ASP A 124 -16.92 27.71 -9.71
CA ASP A 124 -15.67 27.94 -9.02
C ASP A 124 -14.81 26.68 -9.01
N ARG A 125 -13.49 26.87 -9.15
CA ARG A 125 -12.54 25.76 -9.17
C ARG A 125 -12.30 25.25 -7.76
N ILE A 126 -12.58 23.96 -7.54
CA ILE A 126 -12.40 23.27 -6.26
C ILE A 126 -11.48 22.05 -6.43
N PHE A 127 -10.87 21.58 -5.34
CA PHE A 127 -10.11 20.33 -5.33
C PHE A 127 -10.92 19.23 -4.64
N VAL A 128 -11.08 18.10 -5.32
CA VAL A 128 -11.87 16.97 -4.84
C VAL A 128 -11.13 15.66 -5.06
N PRO A 129 -11.42 14.61 -4.26
CA PRO A 129 -10.89 13.28 -4.50
C PRO A 129 -11.19 12.81 -5.93
N MET A 130 -10.17 12.32 -6.64
CA MET A 130 -10.27 12.02 -8.07
C MET A 130 -11.38 11.03 -8.41
N HIS A 131 -11.60 10.04 -7.54
CA HIS A 131 -12.64 9.02 -7.73
C HIS A 131 -14.08 9.57 -7.73
N LYS A 132 -14.27 10.83 -7.31
CA LYS A 132 -15.56 11.54 -7.38
C LYS A 132 -15.75 12.29 -8.69
N ILE A 133 -14.68 12.50 -9.47
CA ILE A 133 -14.74 13.20 -10.75
C ILE A 133 -15.14 12.19 -11.84
N PRO A 134 -16.17 12.48 -12.64
CA PRO A 134 -16.58 11.59 -13.73
C PRO A 134 -15.43 11.34 -14.70
N ASN A 135 -15.15 10.07 -14.98
CA ASN A 135 -14.01 9.67 -15.80
C ASN A 135 -14.34 8.49 -16.71
N VAL A 136 -13.63 8.41 -17.83
CA VAL A 136 -13.76 7.34 -18.83
C VAL A 136 -12.37 6.77 -19.16
N PRO A 137 -12.16 5.46 -19.03
CA PRO A 137 -10.95 4.79 -19.51
C PRO A 137 -10.81 4.98 -21.02
N LEU A 138 -9.72 5.61 -21.43
CA LEU A 138 -9.41 5.87 -22.83
C LEU A 138 -8.66 4.70 -23.46
N GLY A 139 -7.61 4.24 -22.78
CA GLY A 139 -6.73 3.23 -23.32
C GLY A 139 -5.73 2.69 -22.31
N LYS A 140 -4.87 1.79 -22.80
CA LYS A 140 -3.73 1.27 -22.05
C LYS A 140 -2.44 1.45 -22.83
N VAL A 141 -1.39 1.77 -22.09
CA VAL A 141 -0.01 1.67 -22.60
C VAL A 141 0.56 0.37 -22.08
N GLN A 142 1.01 -0.47 -23.01
CA GLN A 142 1.38 -1.86 -22.73
C GLN A 142 0.26 -2.60 -21.97
N GLN A 143 0.62 -3.56 -21.10
CA GLN A 143 -0.35 -4.40 -20.39
C GLN A 143 -0.88 -3.79 -19.08
N ARG A 144 -0.31 -2.66 -18.60
CA ARG A 144 -0.48 -2.22 -17.20
C ARG A 144 -0.91 -0.78 -16.99
N HIS A 145 -0.42 0.17 -17.78
CA HIS A 145 -0.69 1.59 -17.52
C HIS A 145 -2.04 1.97 -18.11
N VAL A 146 -2.89 2.65 -17.32
CA VAL A 146 -4.23 3.04 -17.73
C VAL A 146 -4.29 4.54 -17.93
N VAL A 147 -4.82 4.96 -19.08
CA VAL A 147 -5.12 6.37 -19.37
C VAL A 147 -6.61 6.59 -19.26
N ARG A 148 -7.01 7.64 -18.56
CA ARG A 148 -8.42 8.04 -18.40
C ARG A 148 -8.61 9.49 -18.80
N ILE A 149 -9.77 9.80 -19.36
CA ILE A 149 -10.24 11.17 -19.54
C ILE A 149 -11.12 11.53 -18.35
N PHE A 150 -10.85 12.67 -17.73
CA PHE A 150 -11.62 13.22 -16.63
C PHE A 150 -12.45 14.41 -17.10
N PHE A 151 -13.67 14.53 -16.58
CA PHE A 151 -14.65 15.56 -16.94
C PHE A 151 -14.97 16.42 -15.71
N PRO A 152 -14.13 17.42 -15.37
CA PRO A 152 -14.24 18.17 -14.12
C PRO A 152 -15.53 18.97 -13.97
N ARG A 153 -16.18 19.33 -15.09
CA ARG A 153 -17.46 20.07 -15.11
C ARG A 153 -18.71 19.19 -15.02
N LEU A 154 -18.55 17.87 -15.06
CA LEU A 154 -19.63 16.91 -14.76
C LEU A 154 -19.68 16.56 -13.26
N TYR A 155 -18.75 17.08 -12.46
CA TYR A 155 -18.72 16.86 -11.02
C TYR A 155 -19.99 17.38 -10.35
N SER A 156 -20.50 16.63 -9.37
CA SER A 156 -21.58 17.05 -8.47
C SER A 156 -21.24 16.66 -7.04
N ALA A 157 -21.61 17.50 -6.08
CA ALA A 157 -21.46 17.22 -4.66
C ALA A 157 -22.36 16.08 -4.17
N ASP A 158 -23.47 15.81 -4.87
CA ASP A 158 -24.51 14.84 -4.49
C ASP A 158 -24.10 13.38 -4.72
N GLY A 159 -22.93 13.13 -5.33
CA GLY A 159 -22.40 11.77 -5.50
C GLY A 159 -21.54 11.62 -6.75
N VAL A 160 -21.09 10.39 -7.00
CA VAL A 160 -20.31 10.04 -8.19
C VAL A 160 -21.25 10.03 -9.40
N VAL A 161 -21.15 11.05 -10.25
CA VAL A 161 -21.86 11.09 -11.53
C VAL A 161 -21.10 10.20 -12.51
N LEU A 162 -21.73 9.11 -12.98
CA LEU A 162 -21.17 8.33 -14.07
C LEU A 162 -21.43 9.06 -15.40
N VAL A 163 -20.49 8.96 -16.34
CA VAL A 163 -20.70 9.46 -17.70
C VAL A 163 -21.85 8.67 -18.34
N SER A 164 -22.87 9.37 -18.82
CA SER A 164 -24.09 8.77 -19.35
C SER A 164 -23.82 8.02 -20.66
N GLN A 165 -24.72 7.12 -21.08
CA GLN A 165 -24.58 6.44 -22.38
C GLN A 165 -24.66 7.41 -23.56
N GLU A 166 -25.45 8.48 -23.43
CA GLU A 166 -25.52 9.56 -24.42
C GLU A 166 -24.18 10.29 -24.53
N ASP A 167 -23.55 10.59 -23.38
CA ASP A 167 -22.25 11.25 -23.34
C ASP A 167 -21.11 10.36 -23.85
N LEU A 168 -21.17 9.05 -23.60
CA LEU A 168 -20.23 8.08 -24.16
C LEU A 168 -20.38 7.98 -25.69
N ALA A 169 -21.61 7.97 -26.20
CA ALA A 169 -21.85 8.01 -27.63
C ALA A 169 -21.30 9.30 -28.25
N LEU A 170 -21.54 10.43 -27.60
CA LEU A 170 -21.05 11.73 -28.04
C LEU A 170 -19.51 11.80 -28.03
N LEU A 171 -18.88 11.32 -26.95
CA LEU A 171 -17.43 11.21 -26.82
C LEU A 171 -16.84 10.40 -27.98
N TYR A 172 -17.43 9.26 -28.32
CA TYR A 172 -16.89 8.42 -29.39
C TYR A 172 -17.19 8.98 -30.80
N ASP A 173 -18.46 9.26 -31.10
CA ASP A 173 -18.95 9.60 -32.44
C ASP A 173 -18.45 10.98 -32.90
N HIS A 174 -18.37 11.95 -31.98
CA HIS A 174 -18.05 13.34 -32.30
C HIS A 174 -16.65 13.78 -31.88
N CYS A 175 -15.99 13.08 -30.96
CA CYS A 175 -14.65 13.46 -30.51
C CYS A 175 -13.60 12.42 -30.90
N LEU A 176 -13.67 11.21 -30.34
CA LEU A 176 -12.61 10.22 -30.48
C LEU A 176 -12.47 9.73 -31.91
N ARG A 177 -13.54 9.21 -32.53
CA ARG A 177 -13.48 8.69 -33.90
C ARG A 177 -13.05 9.78 -34.90
N PRO A 178 -13.63 10.99 -34.92
CA PRO A 178 -13.15 12.06 -35.79
C PRO A 178 -11.68 12.41 -35.58
N THR A 179 -11.21 12.46 -34.32
CA THR A 179 -9.78 12.68 -34.01
C THR A 179 -8.91 11.58 -34.60
N LEU A 180 -9.31 10.31 -34.43
CA LEU A 180 -8.56 9.19 -34.99
C LEU A 180 -8.48 9.25 -36.52
N LEU A 181 -9.56 9.62 -37.21
CA LEU A 181 -9.54 9.71 -38.68
C LEU A 181 -8.79 10.93 -39.22
N GLU A 182 -8.71 11.99 -38.43
CA GLU A 182 -7.96 13.19 -38.77
C GLU A 182 -6.44 12.93 -38.67
N VAL A 183 -6.00 12.28 -37.59
CA VAL A 183 -4.57 12.00 -37.33
C VAL A 183 -4.08 10.73 -37.99
N LEU A 184 -4.94 9.70 -38.08
CA LEU A 184 -4.65 8.37 -38.62
C LEU A 184 -5.73 7.98 -39.64
N PRO A 185 -5.72 8.55 -40.87
CA PRO A 185 -6.72 8.24 -41.89
C PRO A 185 -6.82 6.74 -42.21
N GLU A 186 -5.74 5.99 -42.06
CA GLU A 186 -5.69 4.53 -42.22
C GLU A 186 -6.60 3.75 -41.23
N PHE A 187 -7.08 4.40 -40.16
CA PHE A 187 -8.02 3.79 -39.21
C PHE A 187 -9.46 3.80 -39.71
N ALA A 188 -9.76 4.45 -40.85
CA ALA A 188 -11.12 4.51 -41.41
C ALA A 188 -11.81 3.15 -41.51
N ASP A 189 -11.08 2.11 -41.92
CA ASP A 189 -11.62 0.76 -42.09
C ASP A 189 -11.61 -0.08 -40.80
N ARG A 190 -10.81 0.32 -39.80
CA ARG A 190 -10.61 -0.44 -38.55
C ARG A 190 -11.45 0.09 -37.40
N ALA A 191 -11.64 1.41 -37.35
CA ALA A 191 -12.41 2.06 -36.30
C ALA A 191 -13.91 1.80 -36.53
N PRO A 192 -14.66 1.37 -35.50
CA PRO A 192 -16.11 1.26 -35.60
C PRO A 192 -16.75 2.55 -36.10
N THR A 193 -17.77 2.43 -36.95
CA THR A 193 -18.41 3.60 -37.59
C THR A 193 -19.18 4.48 -36.61
N SER A 194 -19.64 3.92 -35.50
CA SER A 194 -20.27 4.64 -34.40
C SER A 194 -20.12 3.92 -33.06
N TYR A 195 -20.46 4.58 -31.96
CA TYR A 195 -20.50 4.00 -30.62
C TYR A 195 -21.48 2.83 -30.57
N ALA A 196 -22.64 2.97 -31.20
CA ALA A 196 -23.62 1.88 -31.29
C ALA A 196 -23.05 0.66 -32.05
N ALA A 197 -22.31 0.89 -33.14
CA ALA A 197 -21.65 -0.17 -33.87
C ALA A 197 -20.54 -0.84 -33.05
N ALA A 198 -19.70 -0.05 -32.36
CA ALA A 198 -18.67 -0.54 -31.47
C ALA A 198 -19.26 -1.39 -30.33
N TYR A 199 -20.35 -0.92 -29.73
CA TYR A 199 -21.06 -1.62 -28.66
C TYR A 199 -21.63 -2.95 -29.15
N MET A 200 -22.24 -2.98 -30.34
CA MET A 200 -22.74 -4.23 -30.93
C MET A 200 -21.62 -5.22 -31.25
N GLN A 201 -20.49 -4.75 -31.78
CA GLN A 201 -19.30 -5.57 -32.04
C GLN A 201 -18.67 -6.13 -30.76
N SER A 202 -18.77 -5.40 -29.64
CA SER A 202 -18.24 -5.84 -28.35
C SER A 202 -19.07 -6.93 -27.67
N LYS A 203 -20.32 -7.19 -28.09
CA LYS A 203 -21.16 -8.22 -27.46
C LYS A 203 -20.68 -9.63 -27.81
N THR A 204 -20.36 -10.42 -26.80
CA THR A 204 -20.02 -11.83 -26.93
C THR A 204 -21.28 -12.71 -27.01
N ARG A 205 -21.15 -13.93 -27.56
CA ARG A 205 -22.25 -14.91 -27.61
C ARG A 205 -22.83 -15.28 -26.24
N ALA A 206 -22.06 -15.09 -25.17
CA ALA A 206 -22.46 -15.35 -23.78
C ALA A 206 -23.09 -14.13 -23.07
N GLY A 207 -23.32 -13.03 -23.79
CA GLY A 207 -23.92 -11.80 -23.24
C GLY A 207 -22.96 -10.86 -22.51
N GLY A 208 -21.67 -11.20 -22.39
CA GLY A 208 -20.62 -10.29 -21.87
C GLY A 208 -20.04 -9.37 -22.95
N LEU A 209 -19.20 -8.41 -22.55
CA LEU A 209 -18.51 -7.49 -23.47
C LEU A 209 -17.03 -7.88 -23.68
N ALA A 210 -16.59 -7.94 -24.93
CA ALA A 210 -15.21 -8.05 -25.37
C ALA A 210 -14.75 -6.68 -25.88
N PHE A 211 -13.70 -6.13 -25.26
CA PHE A 211 -13.21 -4.79 -25.54
C PHE A 211 -12.03 -4.85 -26.51
N ASN A 212 -12.29 -4.59 -27.79
CA ASN A 212 -11.24 -4.46 -28.80
C ASN A 212 -10.50 -3.12 -28.64
N THR A 213 -9.24 -3.09 -29.05
CA THR A 213 -8.39 -1.88 -29.01
C THR A 213 -7.92 -1.46 -30.40
N LEU A 214 -7.58 -0.18 -30.52
CA LEU A 214 -6.89 0.41 -31.68
C LEU A 214 -5.56 0.98 -31.20
N ASP A 215 -4.45 0.54 -31.77
CA ASP A 215 -3.10 0.92 -31.31
C ASP A 215 -2.62 2.20 -31.99
N ILE A 216 -2.55 3.30 -31.24
CA ILE A 216 -2.03 4.58 -31.72
C ILE A 216 -0.50 4.60 -31.58
N PRO A 217 0.25 4.85 -32.66
CA PRO A 217 1.69 5.04 -32.60
C PRO A 217 2.08 6.20 -31.68
N TRP A 218 3.15 6.03 -30.90
CA TRP A 218 3.59 7.00 -29.89
C TRP A 218 3.83 8.40 -30.48
N ASN A 219 4.40 8.47 -31.68
CA ASN A 219 4.71 9.71 -32.39
C ASN A 219 3.48 10.47 -32.90
N ARG A 220 2.26 9.97 -32.66
CA ARG A 220 0.98 10.62 -32.98
C ARG A 220 0.19 11.01 -31.74
N LEU A 221 0.65 10.67 -30.54
CA LEU A 221 -0.11 10.85 -29.30
C LEU A 221 -0.30 12.31 -28.92
N GLU A 222 0.68 13.17 -29.20
CA GLU A 222 0.57 14.62 -28.96
C GLU A 222 -0.56 15.24 -29.80
N GLU A 223 -0.54 14.96 -31.10
CA GLU A 223 -1.57 15.44 -32.05
C GLU A 223 -2.97 14.90 -31.69
N VAL A 224 -3.07 13.61 -31.30
CA VAL A 224 -4.33 13.03 -30.81
C VAL A 224 -4.81 13.70 -29.53
N ALA A 225 -3.93 13.96 -28.57
CA ALA A 225 -4.30 14.60 -27.29
C ALA A 225 -4.87 16.00 -27.52
N GLU A 226 -4.18 16.82 -28.32
CA GLU A 226 -4.58 18.19 -28.63
C GLU A 226 -5.94 18.23 -29.33
N ILE A 227 -6.09 17.49 -30.43
CA ILE A 227 -7.32 17.50 -31.23
C ILE A 227 -8.49 16.90 -30.42
N LEU A 228 -8.27 15.84 -29.66
CA LEU A 228 -9.33 15.22 -28.85
C LEU A 228 -9.86 16.19 -27.79
N LEU A 229 -8.97 16.85 -27.04
CA LEU A 229 -9.36 17.83 -26.03
C LEU A 229 -10.04 19.06 -26.65
N ALA A 230 -9.59 19.51 -27.83
CA ALA A 230 -10.23 20.59 -28.57
C ALA A 230 -11.66 20.22 -28.99
N LYS A 231 -11.85 19.04 -29.62
CA LYS A 231 -13.19 18.57 -30.02
C LYS A 231 -14.11 18.42 -28.81
N LEU A 232 -13.62 17.87 -27.69
CA LEU A 232 -14.37 17.76 -26.44
C LEU A 232 -14.89 19.12 -25.95
N GLN A 233 -14.04 20.14 -25.97
CA GLN A 233 -14.39 21.50 -25.53
C GLN A 233 -15.50 22.14 -26.38
N GLU A 234 -15.56 21.80 -27.67
CA GLU A 234 -16.56 22.31 -28.61
C GLU A 234 -17.93 21.63 -28.49
N GLN A 235 -17.96 20.36 -28.04
CA GLN A 235 -19.20 19.58 -28.04
C GLN A 235 -20.28 20.13 -27.10
N LYS A 236 -19.92 20.36 -25.82
CA LYS A 236 -20.85 20.88 -24.82
C LYS A 236 -20.12 21.48 -23.62
N PRO A 237 -20.74 22.42 -22.88
CA PRO A 237 -20.12 23.07 -21.72
C PRO A 237 -19.57 22.10 -20.66
N ALA A 238 -20.25 20.96 -20.47
CA ALA A 238 -19.86 19.94 -19.50
C ALA A 238 -18.55 19.19 -19.83
N PHE A 239 -18.10 19.24 -21.09
CA PHE A 239 -16.85 18.58 -21.53
C PHE A 239 -15.64 19.53 -21.55
N ARG A 240 -15.84 20.82 -21.28
CA ARG A 240 -14.74 21.78 -21.19
C ARG A 240 -13.81 21.44 -20.02
N ASP A 241 -12.56 21.83 -20.18
CA ASP A 241 -11.49 21.59 -19.20
C ASP A 241 -11.21 20.11 -18.93
N ALA A 242 -11.65 19.20 -19.81
CA ALA A 242 -11.25 17.80 -19.74
C ALA A 242 -9.72 17.66 -19.77
N TYR A 243 -9.22 16.65 -19.07
CA TYR A 243 -7.80 16.35 -18.95
C TYR A 243 -7.56 14.84 -18.85
N PHE A 244 -6.31 14.42 -19.01
CA PHE A 244 -5.90 13.03 -18.89
C PHE A 244 -5.35 12.72 -17.50
N VAL A 245 -5.64 11.51 -17.05
CA VAL A 245 -5.02 10.91 -15.87
C VAL A 245 -4.31 9.63 -16.29
N HIS A 246 -3.03 9.58 -15.94
CA HIS A 246 -2.11 8.50 -16.25
C HIS A 246 -1.89 7.70 -14.96
N GLU A 247 -2.32 6.44 -14.93
CA GLU A 247 -2.03 5.55 -13.81
C GLU A 247 -0.97 4.54 -14.24
N LEU A 248 0.28 4.77 -13.83
CA LEU A 248 1.35 3.80 -13.99
C LEU A 248 1.28 2.78 -12.86
N ARG A 249 1.03 1.53 -13.21
CA ARG A 249 1.05 0.41 -12.26
C ARG A 249 2.38 -0.31 -12.34
N GLY A 250 3.18 -0.23 -11.28
CA GLY A 250 4.42 -0.99 -11.14
C GLY A 250 4.17 -2.49 -11.07
N THR A 251 5.22 -3.28 -11.31
CA THR A 251 5.20 -4.69 -10.91
C THR A 251 5.60 -4.75 -9.45
N LYS A 252 4.73 -5.27 -8.58
CA LYS A 252 5.05 -5.37 -7.15
C LYS A 252 6.42 -6.01 -6.92
N GLY A 253 7.27 -5.30 -6.20
CA GLY A 253 8.61 -5.75 -5.85
C GLY A 253 9.65 -5.66 -6.96
N SER A 254 9.34 -5.10 -8.13
CA SER A 254 10.33 -4.94 -9.20
C SER A 254 11.22 -3.72 -9.00
N THR A 255 10.71 -2.69 -8.34
CA THR A 255 11.44 -1.44 -8.05
C THR A 255 11.96 -1.37 -6.61
N ILE A 256 12.21 -2.50 -5.95
CA ILE A 256 12.78 -2.52 -4.59
C ILE A 256 14.21 -1.99 -4.64
N HIS A 257 14.48 -0.93 -3.90
CA HIS A 257 15.79 -0.29 -3.86
C HIS A 257 16.14 0.28 -2.48
N ASP A 258 17.44 0.47 -2.25
CA ASP A 258 17.96 1.28 -1.17
C ASP A 258 17.78 2.77 -1.49
N GLY A 259 17.01 3.47 -0.65
CA GLY A 259 16.68 4.88 -0.84
C GLY A 259 17.86 5.84 -0.63
N GLU A 260 18.99 5.37 -0.09
CA GLU A 260 20.20 6.18 0.10
C GLU A 260 21.18 6.05 -1.07
N LYS A 261 20.97 5.09 -1.98
CA LYS A 261 21.83 4.88 -3.13
C LYS A 261 21.23 5.48 -4.40
N ASP A 262 21.88 6.53 -4.90
CA ASP A 262 21.39 7.26 -6.07
C ASP A 262 21.22 6.41 -7.33
N TRP A 263 22.12 5.47 -7.59
CA TRP A 263 22.02 4.60 -8.76
C TRP A 263 20.85 3.61 -8.67
N GLU A 264 20.53 3.08 -7.48
CA GLU A 264 19.37 2.18 -7.31
C GLU A 264 18.06 2.97 -7.45
N ARG A 265 18.02 4.20 -6.92
CA ARG A 265 16.89 5.12 -7.13
C ARG A 265 16.67 5.43 -8.61
N GLN A 266 17.75 5.70 -9.35
CA GLN A 266 17.68 5.99 -10.77
C GLN A 266 17.18 4.79 -11.57
N MET A 267 17.69 3.58 -11.30
CA MET A 267 17.23 2.36 -11.95
C MET A 267 15.74 2.08 -11.66
N ALA A 268 15.30 2.21 -10.41
CA ALA A 268 13.89 2.04 -10.04
C ALA A 268 12.99 3.07 -10.75
N PHE A 269 13.46 4.32 -10.87
CA PHE A 269 12.75 5.37 -11.60
C PHE A 269 12.65 5.07 -13.10
N GLU A 270 13.77 4.70 -13.74
CA GLU A 270 13.81 4.34 -15.17
C GLU A 270 12.90 3.14 -15.47
N GLU A 271 12.83 2.16 -14.57
CA GLU A 271 11.93 1.01 -14.73
C GLU A 271 10.44 1.41 -14.61
N MET A 272 10.08 2.24 -13.63
CA MET A 272 8.69 2.71 -13.48
C MET A 272 8.23 3.58 -14.66
N PHE A 273 9.14 4.37 -15.23
CA PHE A 273 8.86 5.35 -16.28
C PHE A 273 9.36 4.94 -17.67
N GLU A 274 9.72 3.66 -17.88
CA GLU A 274 10.32 3.14 -19.13
C GLU A 274 9.57 3.56 -20.41
N HIS A 275 8.23 3.67 -20.32
CA HIS A 275 7.36 3.98 -21.45
C HIS A 275 6.84 5.41 -21.46
N VAL A 276 7.39 6.28 -20.62
CA VAL A 276 6.99 7.66 -20.44
C VAL A 276 8.13 8.57 -20.88
N ASP A 277 7.79 9.64 -21.59
CA ASP A 277 8.75 10.67 -21.98
C ASP A 277 9.06 11.59 -20.80
N VAL A 278 9.94 11.12 -19.91
CA VAL A 278 10.31 11.80 -18.65
C VAL A 278 10.92 13.17 -18.86
N ASP A 279 11.61 13.40 -19.98
CA ASP A 279 12.26 14.69 -20.28
C ASP A 279 11.25 15.82 -20.54
N ASN A 280 10.03 15.44 -20.96
CA ASN A 280 8.95 16.38 -21.27
C ASN A 280 7.83 16.39 -20.22
N LEU A 281 8.02 15.74 -19.07
CA LEU A 281 7.05 15.79 -17.97
C LEU A 281 7.17 17.09 -17.18
N ASN A 282 6.03 17.57 -16.69
CA ASN A 282 6.00 18.54 -15.59
C ASN A 282 6.00 17.78 -14.26
N PRO A 283 7.06 17.81 -13.43
CA PRO A 283 7.12 17.04 -12.20
C PRO A 283 6.02 17.42 -11.18
N ARG A 284 5.43 18.62 -11.29
CA ARG A 284 4.34 19.07 -10.41
C ARG A 284 2.99 18.42 -10.73
N GLU A 285 2.89 17.77 -11.89
CA GLU A 285 1.68 17.07 -12.33
C GLU A 285 1.71 15.57 -12.01
N TRP A 286 2.82 15.08 -11.44
CA TRP A 286 3.04 13.68 -11.18
C TRP A 286 3.27 13.41 -9.69
N LEU A 287 2.63 12.35 -9.21
CA LEU A 287 2.78 11.83 -7.87
C LEU A 287 3.26 10.39 -7.97
N VAL A 288 4.24 10.02 -7.16
CA VAL A 288 4.75 8.64 -7.08
C VAL A 288 4.43 8.10 -5.70
N ASP A 289 3.75 6.96 -5.65
CA ASP A 289 3.49 6.22 -4.43
C ASP A 289 4.70 5.36 -4.09
N VAL A 290 5.35 5.69 -2.98
CA VAL A 290 6.60 5.05 -2.53
C VAL A 290 6.33 4.28 -1.25
N ALA A 291 6.31 2.96 -1.35
CA ALA A 291 6.22 2.10 -0.19
C ALA A 291 7.57 2.04 0.54
N LEU A 292 7.56 2.30 1.84
CA LEU A 292 8.71 2.12 2.71
C LEU A 292 8.61 0.78 3.44
N THR A 293 9.65 -0.04 3.35
CA THR A 293 9.81 -1.26 4.13
C THR A 293 10.95 -1.08 5.11
N ILE A 294 10.65 -1.24 6.39
CA ILE A 294 11.63 -1.17 7.47
C ILE A 294 11.88 -2.59 7.94
N GLY A 295 13.04 -3.13 7.60
CA GLY A 295 13.55 -4.37 8.16
C GLY A 295 14.30 -4.08 9.45
N VAL A 296 13.98 -4.81 10.51
CA VAL A 296 14.79 -4.85 11.73
C VAL A 296 15.51 -6.19 11.74
N ASP A 297 16.83 -6.18 11.83
CA ASP A 297 17.61 -7.42 11.90
C ASP A 297 17.10 -8.26 13.10
N GLY A 298 16.79 -9.54 12.84
CA GLY A 298 16.19 -10.47 13.81
C GLY A 298 14.65 -10.62 13.80
N HIS A 299 13.90 -9.82 13.04
CA HIS A 299 12.43 -9.83 13.17
C HIS A 299 11.62 -10.77 12.24
N VAL A 300 12.19 -11.36 11.17
CA VAL A 300 11.37 -12.14 10.20
C VAL A 300 11.79 -13.61 10.02
N PRO A 301 13.08 -13.99 9.87
CA PRO A 301 13.47 -15.40 9.79
C PRO A 301 13.42 -16.11 11.15
N GLU A 302 13.63 -15.38 12.25
CA GLU A 302 13.68 -15.94 13.60
C GLU A 302 12.30 -16.29 14.15
N LEU A 303 11.25 -15.61 13.69
CA LEU A 303 9.88 -15.78 14.19
C LEU A 303 9.43 -17.25 14.17
N LEU A 304 9.70 -17.94 13.07
CA LEU A 304 9.37 -19.36 12.90
C LEU A 304 10.47 -20.30 13.41
N GLN A 305 11.65 -19.78 13.77
CA GLN A 305 12.82 -20.54 14.25
C GLN A 305 12.98 -20.53 15.77
N VAL A 306 12.25 -19.67 16.49
CA VAL A 306 12.20 -19.64 17.96
C VAL A 306 10.93 -20.28 18.51
N LEU A 307 10.96 -20.70 19.78
CA LEU A 307 9.80 -21.31 20.47
C LEU A 307 9.05 -20.32 21.38
N GLU A 308 9.37 -19.04 21.27
CA GLU A 308 8.61 -17.93 21.81
C GLU A 308 7.56 -17.50 20.77
N LEU A 309 6.36 -18.05 20.90
CA LEU A 309 5.32 -17.90 19.92
C LEU A 309 4.76 -16.46 19.94
N PRO A 310 4.52 -15.82 18.78
CA PRO A 310 4.06 -14.45 18.67
C PRO A 310 2.53 -14.32 18.82
N PHE A 311 1.96 -14.95 19.85
CA PHE A 311 0.52 -14.94 20.09
C PHE A 311 0.22 -14.64 21.56
N ASP A 312 -0.91 -13.98 21.83
CA ASP A 312 -1.40 -13.79 23.20
C ASP A 312 -1.97 -15.10 23.79
N GLN A 313 -2.31 -16.04 22.92
CA GLN A 313 -2.74 -17.38 23.27
C GLN A 313 -2.49 -18.35 22.11
N ALA A 314 -2.09 -19.58 22.41
CA ALA A 314 -1.89 -20.62 21.42
C ALA A 314 -2.09 -22.02 22.03
N GLN A 315 -2.43 -22.98 21.17
CA GLN A 315 -2.41 -24.40 21.52
C GLN A 315 -1.33 -25.06 20.68
N TYR A 316 -0.46 -25.87 21.28
CA TYR A 316 0.61 -26.53 20.53
C TYR A 316 0.70 -28.02 20.81
N CYS A 317 1.22 -28.73 19.82
CA CYS A 317 1.53 -30.16 19.88
C CYS A 317 2.93 -30.38 19.30
N VAL A 318 3.75 -31.19 19.97
CA VAL A 318 5.02 -31.66 19.39
C VAL A 318 4.71 -32.74 18.37
N CYS A 319 4.98 -32.45 17.10
CA CYS A 319 4.66 -33.35 16.01
C CYS A 319 5.53 -34.60 16.03
N THR A 320 4.99 -35.70 15.51
CA THR A 320 5.80 -36.82 15.00
C THR A 320 6.45 -36.44 13.66
N PRO A 321 7.50 -37.14 13.20
CA PRO A 321 8.08 -36.93 11.87
C PRO A 321 7.05 -37.00 10.74
N ASP A 322 6.08 -37.90 10.83
CA ASP A 322 5.01 -38.06 9.84
C ASP A 322 4.02 -36.90 9.86
N GLN A 323 3.67 -36.41 11.06
CA GLN A 323 2.83 -35.22 11.20
C GLN A 323 3.53 -33.98 10.64
N TRP A 324 4.83 -33.82 10.91
CA TRP A 324 5.61 -32.72 10.37
C TRP A 324 5.71 -32.78 8.84
N LYS A 325 5.92 -33.98 8.28
CA LYS A 325 5.86 -34.21 6.84
C LYS A 325 4.48 -33.89 6.26
N MET A 326 3.41 -34.27 6.93
CA MET A 326 2.05 -33.98 6.51
C MET A 326 1.78 -32.46 6.46
N HIS A 327 2.26 -31.70 7.45
CA HIS A 327 2.18 -30.23 7.42
C HIS A 327 2.97 -29.64 6.24
N PHE A 328 4.18 -30.14 5.99
CA PHE A 328 4.96 -29.75 4.82
C PHE A 328 4.21 -30.02 3.51
N ASP A 329 3.62 -31.21 3.36
CA ASP A 329 2.90 -31.61 2.15
C ASP A 329 1.60 -30.79 1.93
N ARG A 330 1.04 -30.19 2.98
CA ARG A 330 -0.11 -29.27 2.88
C ARG A 330 0.30 -27.84 2.54
N ILE A 331 1.38 -27.36 3.17
CA ILE A 331 1.92 -26.01 2.95
C ILE A 331 2.53 -25.88 1.56
N PHE A 332 3.18 -26.94 1.10
CA PHE A 332 3.69 -27.12 -0.24
C PHE A 332 3.06 -28.39 -0.79
N PRO A 333 2.02 -28.31 -1.64
CA PRO A 333 1.41 -29.49 -2.27
C PRO A 333 2.27 -30.12 -3.36
N SER A 334 2.18 -31.45 -3.51
CA SER A 334 2.87 -32.22 -4.56
C SER A 334 2.31 -32.00 -5.96
N SER A 335 1.13 -31.42 -6.08
CA SER A 335 0.45 -31.13 -7.34
C SER A 335 -0.16 -29.73 -7.34
N VAL A 336 -0.11 -29.06 -8.48
CA VAL A 336 -0.78 -27.77 -8.71
C VAL A 336 -2.30 -27.91 -8.66
N GLN A 337 -2.84 -29.06 -9.05
CA GLN A 337 -4.28 -29.37 -8.98
C GLN A 337 -4.73 -29.51 -7.52
N GLU A 338 -3.97 -30.22 -6.68
CA GLU A 338 -4.21 -30.31 -5.23
C GLU A 338 -4.12 -28.92 -4.57
N ALA A 339 -3.20 -28.09 -5.03
CA ALA A 339 -3.07 -26.73 -4.54
C ALA A 339 -4.25 -25.82 -4.89
N ARG A 340 -4.82 -25.95 -6.10
CA ARG A 340 -6.02 -25.20 -6.50
C ARG A 340 -7.27 -25.64 -5.75
N ALA A 341 -7.28 -26.87 -5.26
CA ALA A 341 -8.33 -27.39 -4.37
C ALA A 341 -8.08 -27.04 -2.88
N SER A 342 -6.97 -26.39 -2.55
CA SER A 342 -6.62 -26.08 -1.16
C SER A 342 -7.57 -25.04 -0.58
N GLY A 343 -8.05 -25.32 0.63
CA GLY A 343 -9.10 -24.53 1.27
C GLY A 343 -8.64 -23.20 1.86
N GLN A 344 -9.36 -22.72 2.88
CA GLN A 344 -9.24 -21.38 3.44
C GLN A 344 -7.81 -20.99 3.83
N ASN A 345 -7.47 -19.71 3.61
CA ASN A 345 -6.20 -19.03 3.96
C ASN A 345 -4.97 -19.34 3.08
N PHE A 346 -4.89 -20.48 2.39
CA PHE A 346 -3.73 -20.73 1.50
C PHE A 346 -3.68 -19.76 0.29
N PRO A 347 -4.79 -19.51 -0.45
CA PRO A 347 -4.74 -18.66 -1.63
C PRO A 347 -4.49 -17.17 -1.34
N SER A 348 -4.66 -16.71 -0.09
CA SER A 348 -4.36 -15.33 0.30
C SER A 348 -2.88 -15.10 0.59
N CYS A 349 -2.10 -16.14 0.92
CA CYS A 349 -0.69 -16.02 1.23
C CYS A 349 0.17 -15.74 -0.01
N SER A 350 1.06 -14.74 0.08
CA SER A 350 2.00 -14.37 -0.99
C SER A 350 2.94 -15.53 -1.35
N TYR A 351 3.53 -16.20 -0.34
CA TYR A 351 4.43 -17.34 -0.57
C TYR A 351 3.73 -18.46 -1.38
N TYR A 352 2.44 -18.70 -1.09
CA TYR A 352 1.68 -19.78 -1.72
C TYR A 352 1.42 -19.46 -3.19
N LYS A 353 1.06 -18.21 -3.52
CA LYS A 353 0.92 -17.75 -4.91
C LYS A 353 2.22 -17.92 -5.69
N SER A 354 3.35 -17.50 -5.11
CA SER A 354 4.67 -17.65 -5.73
C SER A 354 5.07 -19.12 -5.92
N TYR A 355 4.81 -19.96 -4.92
CA TYR A 355 5.05 -21.41 -5.02
C TYR A 355 4.23 -22.04 -6.16
N ILE A 356 2.95 -21.70 -6.30
CA ILE A 356 2.10 -22.25 -7.37
C ILE A 356 2.48 -21.74 -8.75
N ALA A 357 2.85 -20.47 -8.87
CA ALA A 357 3.40 -19.95 -10.12
C ALA A 357 4.66 -20.73 -10.51
N LEU A 358 5.63 -20.87 -9.59
CA LEU A 358 6.85 -21.62 -9.83
C LEU A 358 6.58 -23.10 -10.16
N ALA A 359 5.75 -23.77 -9.36
CA ALA A 359 5.40 -25.18 -9.57
C ALA A 359 4.71 -25.43 -10.91
N SER A 360 3.97 -24.45 -11.44
CA SER A 360 3.32 -24.54 -12.76
C SER A 360 4.29 -24.40 -13.93
N THR A 361 5.52 -23.92 -13.70
CA THR A 361 6.54 -23.72 -14.75
C THR A 361 7.45 -24.93 -14.96
N VAL A 362 7.37 -25.94 -14.09
CA VAL A 362 8.25 -27.11 -14.09
C VAL A 362 7.47 -28.41 -14.28
N ASN A 363 8.16 -29.45 -14.74
CA ASN A 363 7.63 -30.81 -14.75
C ASN A 363 7.73 -31.47 -13.36
N ASP A 364 7.15 -32.65 -13.19
CA ASP A 364 7.11 -33.37 -11.90
C ASP A 364 8.51 -33.58 -11.29
N ALA A 365 9.51 -33.91 -12.12
CA ALA A 365 10.89 -34.07 -11.66
C ALA A 365 11.49 -32.76 -11.14
N GLY A 366 11.19 -31.63 -11.80
CA GLY A 366 11.56 -30.28 -11.33
C GLY A 366 10.86 -29.91 -10.03
N LEU A 367 9.56 -30.24 -9.92
CA LEU A 367 8.79 -30.00 -8.70
C LEU A 367 9.35 -30.79 -7.52
N VAL A 368 9.72 -32.07 -7.71
CA VAL A 368 10.40 -32.86 -6.68
C VAL A 368 11.69 -32.18 -6.19
N LYS A 369 12.51 -31.64 -7.10
CA LYS A 369 13.74 -30.91 -6.71
C LYS A 369 13.45 -29.66 -5.89
N ILE A 370 12.47 -28.86 -6.32
CA ILE A 370 12.04 -27.66 -5.59
C ILE A 370 11.55 -28.04 -4.19
N ARG A 371 10.71 -29.06 -4.08
CA ARG A 371 10.20 -29.58 -2.79
C ARG A 371 11.33 -30.08 -1.91
N CYS A 372 12.32 -30.79 -2.45
CA CYS A 372 13.49 -31.22 -1.68
C CYS A 372 14.28 -30.04 -1.12
N ALA A 373 14.45 -28.96 -1.89
CA ALA A 373 15.10 -27.74 -1.41
C ALA A 373 14.27 -27.05 -0.32
N LEU A 374 12.97 -26.84 -0.58
CA LEU A 374 12.05 -26.24 0.39
C LEU A 374 11.95 -27.05 1.69
N ARG A 375 12.02 -28.39 1.60
CA ARG A 375 11.98 -29.26 2.77
C ARG A 375 13.17 -29.04 3.69
N LYS A 376 14.36 -28.80 3.13
CA LYS A 376 15.56 -28.49 3.94
C LYS A 376 15.39 -27.21 4.74
N GLU A 377 14.77 -26.18 4.14
CA GLU A 377 14.47 -24.92 4.83
C GLU A 377 13.33 -25.06 5.83
N PHE A 378 12.25 -25.74 5.46
CA PHE A 378 11.10 -25.99 6.33
C PHE A 378 11.50 -26.76 7.61
N ASP A 379 12.42 -27.71 7.49
CA ASP A 379 12.92 -28.47 8.62
C ASP A 379 13.79 -27.66 9.61
N LYS A 380 14.19 -26.42 9.24
CA LYS A 380 14.89 -25.49 10.15
C LYS A 380 13.92 -24.76 11.09
N LEU A 381 12.64 -24.65 10.70
CA LEU A 381 11.61 -23.96 11.48
C LEU A 381 11.40 -24.70 12.82
N ALA A 382 11.27 -23.97 13.91
CA ALA A 382 10.89 -24.51 15.21
C ALA A 382 9.40 -24.84 15.29
N TRP A 383 8.56 -24.10 14.57
CA TRP A 383 7.12 -24.33 14.54
C TRP A 383 6.48 -23.96 13.20
N ALA A 384 5.27 -24.45 12.98
CA ALA A 384 4.43 -24.13 11.83
C ALA A 384 2.93 -24.14 12.23
N PRO A 385 2.04 -23.56 11.42
CA PRO A 385 0.60 -23.70 11.62
C PRO A 385 0.18 -25.17 11.61
N TRP A 386 -0.71 -25.56 12.53
CA TRP A 386 -1.36 -26.87 12.44
C TRP A 386 -2.43 -26.84 11.33
N THR A 387 -2.02 -27.25 10.14
CA THR A 387 -2.90 -27.30 8.96
C THR A 387 -3.94 -28.41 9.06
N SER A 388 -5.14 -28.16 8.54
CA SER A 388 -6.14 -29.19 8.19
C SER A 388 -6.24 -29.32 6.66
N THR A 389 -7.01 -30.28 6.17
CA THR A 389 -7.20 -30.49 4.72
C THR A 389 -7.79 -29.25 4.02
N ASP A 390 -8.63 -28.48 4.71
CA ASP A 390 -9.38 -27.34 4.17
C ASP A 390 -8.94 -25.97 4.71
N ARG A 391 -7.90 -25.89 5.55
CA ARG A 391 -7.46 -24.61 6.14
C ARG A 391 -6.02 -24.64 6.67
N MET A 392 -5.34 -23.51 6.57
CA MET A 392 -3.97 -23.36 7.09
C MET A 392 -3.91 -23.36 8.63
N TRP A 393 -4.92 -22.81 9.30
CA TRP A 393 -4.96 -22.66 10.75
C TRP A 393 -6.08 -23.49 11.36
N GLY A 394 -5.73 -24.39 12.27
CA GLY A 394 -6.69 -24.97 13.22
C GLY A 394 -6.96 -24.00 14.37
N THR A 395 -8.23 -23.83 14.76
CA THR A 395 -8.62 -22.91 15.85
C THR A 395 -9.56 -23.55 16.88
N GLY A 396 -9.85 -24.85 16.75
CA GLY A 396 -10.70 -25.58 17.69
C GLY A 396 -9.98 -25.90 19.00
N ALA A 397 -10.73 -26.06 20.09
CA ALA A 397 -10.18 -26.55 21.35
C ALA A 397 -9.87 -28.05 21.24
N LYS A 398 -8.60 -28.44 21.41
CA LYS A 398 -8.20 -29.85 21.48
C LYS A 398 -7.98 -30.25 22.93
N THR A 399 -8.63 -31.33 23.35
CA THR A 399 -8.63 -31.83 24.73
C THR A 399 -7.77 -33.07 24.94
N SER A 400 -7.03 -33.53 23.92
CA SER A 400 -6.17 -34.71 24.07
C SER A 400 -4.87 -34.36 24.80
N ARG A 401 -4.30 -35.35 25.52
CA ARG A 401 -3.07 -35.19 26.32
C ARG A 401 -1.83 -34.72 25.53
N ALA A 402 -1.87 -34.81 24.20
CA ALA A 402 -0.79 -34.36 23.32
C ALA A 402 -0.76 -32.83 23.14
N TRP A 403 -1.88 -32.14 23.43
CA TRP A 403 -2.02 -30.70 23.26
C TRP A 403 -1.73 -29.96 24.56
N LYS A 404 -0.94 -28.90 24.45
CA LYS A 404 -0.66 -27.95 25.54
C LYS A 404 -1.23 -26.60 25.16
N VAL A 405 -1.79 -25.88 26.13
CA VAL A 405 -2.41 -24.56 25.93
C VAL A 405 -1.61 -23.49 26.65
N LEU A 406 -1.44 -22.35 25.99
CA LEU A 406 -0.74 -21.17 26.49
C LEU A 406 -1.66 -19.94 26.33
N PRO A 407 -1.84 -19.11 27.38
CA PRO A 407 -1.59 -19.44 28.78
C PRO A 407 -2.53 -20.55 29.27
N ARG A 408 -2.14 -21.28 30.33
CA ARG A 408 -2.84 -22.51 30.79
C ARG A 408 -4.32 -22.31 31.14
N GLU A 409 -4.71 -21.07 31.44
CA GLU A 409 -6.05 -20.70 31.92
C GLU A 409 -7.05 -20.42 30.81
N LYS A 410 -6.59 -20.11 29.59
CA LYS A 410 -7.46 -19.82 28.45
C LYS A 410 -7.81 -21.08 27.67
N LYS A 411 -9.00 -21.12 27.07
CA LYS A 411 -9.43 -22.19 26.15
C LYS A 411 -9.49 -21.65 24.72
N GLY A 412 -8.86 -22.35 23.80
CA GLY A 412 -8.84 -21.97 22.38
C GLY A 412 -7.62 -21.14 21.99
N GLY A 413 -7.48 -20.87 20.69
CA GLY A 413 -6.32 -20.20 20.09
C GLY A 413 -5.80 -20.95 18.87
N PRO A 414 -4.92 -20.31 18.07
CA PRO A 414 -4.28 -20.95 16.92
C PRO A 414 -3.57 -22.23 17.36
N MET A 415 -3.77 -23.28 16.58
CA MET A 415 -3.12 -24.57 16.77
C MET A 415 -1.77 -24.57 16.07
N ILE A 416 -0.73 -24.95 16.80
CA ILE A 416 0.67 -24.86 16.39
C ILE A 416 1.30 -26.26 16.38
N ALA A 417 1.95 -26.59 15.26
CA ALA A 417 2.78 -27.76 15.11
C ALA A 417 4.21 -27.40 15.53
N ILE A 418 4.76 -28.09 16.54
CA ILE A 418 6.17 -27.92 16.94
C ILE A 418 7.01 -28.97 16.22
N ASN A 419 8.14 -28.54 15.68
CA ASN A 419 9.06 -29.42 14.96
C ASN A 419 9.56 -30.54 15.87
N PRO A 420 9.49 -31.83 15.45
CA PRO A 420 9.99 -32.97 16.24
C PRO A 420 11.44 -32.82 16.69
N ARG A 421 12.28 -32.11 15.92
CA ARG A 421 13.70 -31.86 16.25
C ARG A 421 13.87 -30.90 17.44
N ARG A 422 12.80 -30.21 17.86
CA ARG A 422 12.80 -29.25 18.97
C ARG A 422 12.04 -29.75 20.21
N HIS A 423 11.70 -31.04 20.29
CA HIS A 423 10.84 -31.61 21.34
C HIS A 423 11.30 -31.37 22.79
N ASN A 424 12.61 -31.20 23.02
CA ASN A 424 13.19 -30.98 24.34
C ASN A 424 13.24 -29.50 24.76
N GLN A 425 12.87 -28.58 23.88
CA GLN A 425 12.95 -27.15 24.17
C GLN A 425 11.61 -26.63 24.72
N ARG A 426 11.68 -25.63 25.60
CA ARG A 426 10.49 -25.01 26.19
C ARG A 426 9.78 -24.15 25.15
N VAL A 427 8.45 -24.32 25.06
CA VAL A 427 7.57 -23.45 24.27
C VAL A 427 6.90 -22.45 25.19
N SER A 428 6.97 -21.17 24.83
CA SER A 428 6.38 -20.05 25.56
C SER A 428 5.66 -19.11 24.59
N LEU A 429 4.87 -18.19 25.12
CA LEU A 429 4.46 -17.00 24.37
C LEU A 429 5.55 -15.96 24.54
N ARG A 430 5.84 -15.18 23.50
CA ARG A 430 6.72 -14.02 23.62
C ARG A 430 6.10 -13.07 24.66
N ALA A 431 6.87 -12.66 25.66
CA ALA A 431 6.41 -11.63 26.58
C ALA A 431 6.16 -10.37 25.76
N PHE A 432 5.00 -9.74 25.92
CA PHE A 432 4.95 -8.30 25.71
C PHE A 432 5.77 -7.73 26.85
N ASP A 433 6.78 -6.91 26.54
CA ASP A 433 7.40 -6.05 27.54
C ASP A 433 6.27 -5.13 28.06
N GLN A 434 5.61 -5.56 29.13
CA GLN A 434 4.95 -4.62 30.01
C GLN A 434 6.09 -3.95 30.78
N PRO A 435 6.13 -2.61 30.85
CA PRO A 435 7.15 -1.93 31.64
C PRO A 435 7.07 -2.47 33.07
N ASP A 436 8.18 -3.06 33.54
CA ASP A 436 8.28 -3.61 34.90
C ASP A 436 8.19 -2.44 35.89
N GLU A 437 7.10 -2.38 36.67
CA GLU A 437 6.91 -1.41 37.77
C GLU A 437 7.86 -1.66 38.97
N ASN A 438 8.82 -2.58 38.87
CA ASN A 438 9.63 -3.04 40.01
C ASN A 438 11.15 -2.85 39.89
N ASP A 439 11.66 -2.15 38.89
CA ASP A 439 13.11 -1.88 38.77
C ASP A 439 13.51 -0.50 39.34
N VAL A 440 12.83 -0.08 40.41
CA VAL A 440 13.29 1.02 41.28
C VAL A 440 13.74 0.44 42.61
N THR A 441 14.89 -0.24 42.61
CA THR A 441 15.77 -0.29 43.79
C THR A 441 17.20 -0.52 43.35
N ASP A 442 18.06 0.37 43.86
CA ASP A 442 19.51 0.20 44.05
C ASP A 442 20.40 0.53 42.85
N ALA A 443 20.58 1.83 42.61
CA ALA A 443 21.86 2.39 42.15
C ALA A 443 22.01 3.87 42.57
N GLU A 444 21.94 4.14 43.88
CA GLU A 444 22.66 5.27 44.49
C GLU A 444 23.88 4.70 45.20
N GLU A 445 25.07 4.94 44.64
CA GLU A 445 26.38 5.13 45.28
C GLU A 445 27.51 4.83 44.27
N GLU A 446 27.87 5.84 43.46
CA GLU A 446 29.23 6.43 43.33
C GLU A 446 29.29 7.51 42.24
#